data_AF-A0A4Q5YAC0-F1
#
_entry.id   AF-A0A4Q5YAC0-F1
#
_cell.length_a   1.000
_cell.length_b   1.000
_cell.length_c   1.000
_cell.angle_alpha   90.00
_cell.angle_beta   90.00
_cell.angle_gamma   90.00
#
_symmetry.space_group_name_H-M   'P 1'
#
loop_
_entity.id
_entity.type
_entity.pdbx_description
1 polymer ?
#
loop_
_entity_poly.entity_id
_entity_poly.type
_entity_poly.pdbx_seq_one_letter_code
_entity_poly.pdbx_strand_id
1 'polypeptide(L)'
;MNHNDSYPSATEADLFEEGEFIEYTEASTGQRFLNYLVDSLLMRYVVSYGSSYLLIQFLLSVSPQTAYDLFGGEANLWAIYLIALLNHLVYYTFCEKFFRGHTLGKMITGTRVIREDGDELTFKDAFLRSLSRLVPFEALSIWFGNGMWHDVWT
;
A
#
# COMPACT_ATOMS: atom_id res chain seq x y z
N MET A 1 -16.29 39.13 51.69
CA MET A 1 -15.43 39.18 50.49
C MET A 1 -16.01 38.18 49.50
N ASN A 2 -16.75 38.68 48.51
CA ASN A 2 -17.41 37.88 47.48
C ASN A 2 -16.36 37.59 46.40
N HIS A 3 -15.87 36.35 46.30
CA HIS A 3 -15.07 35.92 45.15
C HIS A 3 -16.04 35.41 44.10
N ASN A 4 -16.28 36.24 43.08
CA ASN A 4 -17.10 35.92 41.92
C ASN A 4 -16.18 35.30 40.86
N ASP A 5 -15.98 33.99 40.94
CA ASP A 5 -15.23 33.27 39.91
C ASP A 5 -16.18 32.96 38.75
N SER A 6 -16.33 33.91 37.85
CA SER A 6 -17.05 33.73 36.60
C SER A 6 -16.25 32.80 35.69
N TYR A 7 -16.66 31.53 35.60
CA TYR A 7 -16.26 30.66 34.51
C TYR A 7 -16.64 31.32 33.18
N PRO A 8 -15.74 31.44 32.20
CA PRO A 8 -16.13 31.92 30.88
C PRO A 8 -17.15 30.92 30.30
N SER A 9 -18.32 31.41 29.90
CA SER A 9 -19.29 30.58 29.21
C SER A 9 -18.68 30.18 27.87
N ALA A 10 -18.48 28.88 27.66
CA ALA A 10 -18.11 28.36 26.35
C ALA A 10 -19.12 28.90 25.33
N THR A 11 -18.64 29.70 24.39
CA THR A 11 -19.50 30.26 23.35
C THR A 11 -19.83 29.12 22.40
N GLU A 12 -21.04 29.06 21.83
CA GLU A 12 -21.39 28.01 20.84
C GLU A 12 -20.36 27.92 19.70
N ALA A 13 -19.64 29.01 19.40
CA ALA A 13 -18.53 29.05 18.45
C ALA A 13 -17.31 28.19 18.83
N ASP A 14 -17.00 28.01 20.13
CA ASP A 14 -15.90 27.15 20.60
C ASP A 14 -16.25 25.65 20.41
N LEU A 15 -17.54 25.30 20.33
CA LEU A 15 -18.00 23.92 20.09
C LEU A 15 -17.88 23.51 18.61
N PHE A 16 -17.74 24.46 17.69
CA PHE A 16 -17.61 24.19 16.25
C PHE A 16 -16.16 24.26 15.75
N GLU A 17 -15.21 24.68 16.58
CA GLU A 17 -13.76 24.63 16.32
C GLU A 17 -13.09 23.34 16.85
N GLU A 18 -13.86 22.36 17.32
CA GLU A 18 -13.38 20.98 17.41
C GLU A 18 -13.26 20.44 15.99
N GLY A 19 -12.12 20.72 15.35
CA GLY A 19 -11.76 20.11 14.07
C GLY A 19 -12.05 18.63 14.15
N GLU A 20 -12.97 18.16 13.31
CA GLU A 20 -13.53 16.82 13.28
C GLU A 20 -12.40 15.79 13.48
N PHE A 21 -12.19 15.35 14.73
CA PHE A 21 -11.15 14.40 15.04
C PHE A 21 -11.59 13.10 14.38
N ILE A 22 -10.99 12.78 13.24
CA ILE A 22 -11.23 11.52 12.57
C ILE A 22 -10.67 10.43 13.49
N GLU A 23 -11.55 9.83 14.28
CA GLU A 23 -11.20 8.70 15.14
C GLU A 23 -10.93 7.49 14.24
N TYR A 24 -9.64 7.21 14.01
CA TYR A 24 -9.24 6.05 13.24
C TYR A 24 -9.39 4.79 14.09
N THR A 25 -10.33 3.93 13.72
CA THR A 25 -10.38 2.57 14.29
C THR A 25 -9.31 1.71 13.64
N GLU A 26 -8.49 1.05 14.44
CA GLU A 26 -7.51 0.10 13.91
C GLU A 26 -8.20 -1.02 13.11
N ALA A 27 -7.66 -1.30 11.92
CA ALA A 27 -8.15 -2.39 11.10
C ALA A 27 -7.94 -3.73 11.82
N SER A 28 -9.00 -4.54 11.89
CA SER A 28 -8.94 -5.89 12.46
C SER A 28 -7.96 -6.78 11.70
N THR A 29 -7.44 -7.80 12.36
CA THR A 29 -6.54 -8.80 11.76
C THR A 29 -7.11 -9.40 10.48
N GLY A 30 -8.41 -9.70 10.45
CA GLY A 30 -9.09 -10.23 9.26
C GLY A 30 -9.13 -9.24 8.09
N GLN A 31 -9.37 -7.96 8.37
CA GLN A 31 -9.33 -6.91 7.34
C GLN A 31 -7.91 -6.74 6.80
N ARG A 32 -6.89 -6.75 7.67
CA ARG A 32 -5.48 -6.68 7.26
C ARG A 32 -5.08 -7.86 6.35
N PHE A 33 -5.51 -9.07 6.69
CA PHE A 33 -5.31 -10.25 5.85
C PHE A 33 -6.05 -10.15 4.51
N LEU A 34 -7.32 -9.73 4.53
CA LEU A 34 -8.10 -9.57 3.30
C LEU A 34 -7.49 -8.51 2.37
N ASN A 35 -7.01 -7.39 2.92
CA ASN A 35 -6.28 -6.38 2.17
C ASN A 35 -5.09 -7.00 1.45
N TYR A 36 -4.25 -7.71 2.20
CA TYR A 36 -3.07 -8.35 1.67
C TYR A 36 -3.41 -9.39 0.60
N LEU A 37 -4.45 -10.20 0.81
CA LEU A 37 -4.89 -11.22 -0.14
C LEU A 37 -5.41 -10.57 -1.43
N VAL A 38 -6.28 -9.57 -1.32
CA VAL A 38 -6.84 -8.85 -2.48
C VAL A 38 -5.73 -8.14 -3.24
N ASP A 39 -4.85 -7.41 -2.55
CA ASP A 39 -3.70 -6.75 -3.16
C ASP A 39 -2.77 -7.76 -3.86
N SER A 40 -2.49 -8.90 -3.22
CA SER A 40 -1.66 -9.95 -3.80
C SER A 40 -2.28 -10.56 -5.06
N LEU A 41 -3.60 -10.80 -5.07
CA LEU A 41 -4.31 -11.33 -6.23
C LEU A 41 -4.40 -10.31 -7.36
N LEU A 42 -4.75 -9.05 -7.06
CA LEU A 42 -4.79 -7.97 -8.04
C LEU A 42 -3.41 -7.75 -8.66
N MET A 43 -2.36 -7.72 -7.85
CA MET A 43 -0.99 -7.58 -8.32
C MET A 43 -0.60 -8.74 -9.24
N ARG A 44 -0.87 -9.98 -8.81
CA ARG A 44 -0.50 -11.21 -9.54
C ARG A 44 -1.22 -11.32 -10.88
N TYR A 45 -2.52 -11.05 -10.91
CA TYR A 45 -3.36 -11.36 -12.07
C TYR A 45 -3.68 -10.16 -12.96
N VAL A 46 -3.82 -8.96 -12.39
CA VAL A 46 -4.24 -7.78 -13.15
C VAL A 46 -3.01 -6.97 -13.56
N VAL A 47 -2.21 -6.55 -12.57
CA VAL A 47 -1.07 -5.64 -12.83
C VAL A 47 0.05 -6.36 -13.56
N SER A 48 0.43 -7.56 -13.11
CA SER A 48 1.49 -8.34 -13.78
C SER A 48 1.09 -8.72 -15.19
N TYR A 49 -0.12 -9.25 -15.41
CA TYR A 49 -0.57 -9.61 -16.76
C TYR A 49 -0.68 -8.38 -17.68
N GLY A 50 -1.31 -7.31 -17.21
CA GLY A 50 -1.47 -6.08 -17.99
C GLY A 50 -0.14 -5.42 -18.35
N SER A 51 0.77 -5.29 -17.38
CA SER A 51 2.10 -4.71 -17.63
C SER A 51 2.96 -5.60 -18.53
N SER A 52 2.94 -6.92 -18.37
CA SER A 52 3.62 -7.85 -19.27
C SER A 52 3.06 -7.78 -20.69
N TYR A 53 1.73 -7.71 -20.85
CA TYR A 53 1.11 -7.55 -22.16
C TYR A 53 1.55 -6.26 -22.85
N LEU A 54 1.49 -5.12 -22.15
CA LEU A 54 1.93 -3.83 -22.68
C LEU A 54 3.42 -3.83 -23.03
N LEU A 55 4.26 -4.42 -22.17
CA LEU A 55 5.69 -4.54 -22.41
C LEU A 55 6.00 -5.39 -23.65
N ILE A 56 5.31 -6.52 -23.83
CA ILE A 56 5.49 -7.39 -25.01
C ILE A 56 5.09 -6.64 -26.28
N GLN A 57 3.93 -5.96 -26.28
CA GLN A 57 3.48 -5.17 -27.44
C GLN A 57 4.47 -4.05 -27.78
N PHE A 58 4.96 -3.34 -26.77
CA PHE A 58 5.97 -2.30 -26.95
C PHE A 58 7.26 -2.88 -27.54
N LEU A 59 7.78 -3.98 -27.00
CA LEU A 59 8.99 -4.62 -27.51
C LEU A 59 8.81 -5.14 -28.93
N LEU A 60 7.67 -5.75 -29.25
CA LEU A 60 7.36 -6.17 -30.63
C LEU A 60 7.35 -4.98 -31.61
N SER A 61 6.96 -3.79 -31.16
CA SER A 61 6.95 -2.60 -32.01
C SER A 61 8.33 -1.99 -32.26
N VAL A 62 9.25 -2.08 -31.29
CA VAL A 62 10.59 -1.45 -31.36
C VAL A 62 11.68 -2.43 -31.76
N SER A 63 11.66 -3.64 -31.20
CA SER A 63 12.64 -4.71 -31.43
C SER A 63 11.97 -6.09 -31.28
N PRO A 64 11.36 -6.62 -32.36
CA PRO A 64 10.71 -7.93 -32.34
C PRO A 64 11.64 -9.05 -31.86
N GLN A 65 12.92 -9.01 -32.24
CA GLN A 65 13.89 -10.03 -31.85
C GLN A 65 14.04 -10.10 -30.32
N THR A 66 14.16 -8.94 -29.65
CA THR A 66 14.26 -8.87 -28.19
C THR A 66 13.00 -9.42 -27.51
N ALA A 67 11.81 -9.20 -28.08
CA ALA A 67 10.59 -9.77 -27.55
C ALA A 67 10.59 -11.31 -27.64
N TYR A 68 11.04 -11.89 -28.76
CA TYR A 68 11.16 -13.34 -28.92
C TYR A 68 12.22 -13.95 -27.99
N ASP A 69 13.37 -13.29 -27.81
CA ASP A 69 14.43 -13.77 -26.93
C ASP A 69 14.00 -13.77 -25.46
N LEU A 70 13.18 -12.80 -25.04
CA LEU A 70 12.69 -12.69 -23.67
C LEU A 70 11.44 -13.53 -23.40
N PHE A 71 10.52 -13.64 -24.36
CA PHE A 71 9.16 -14.17 -24.14
C PHE A 71 8.72 -15.29 -25.11
N GLY A 72 9.47 -15.55 -26.20
CA GLY A 72 9.04 -16.47 -27.27
C GLY A 72 9.60 -17.89 -27.21
N GLY A 73 10.77 -18.10 -26.58
CA GLY A 73 11.46 -19.39 -26.48
C GLY A 73 11.38 -20.04 -25.09
N GLU A 74 12.48 -20.67 -24.64
CA GLU A 74 12.67 -20.98 -23.21
C GLU A 74 12.71 -19.66 -22.44
N ALA A 75 11.54 -19.23 -21.98
CA ALA A 75 11.40 -17.94 -21.34
C ALA A 75 12.40 -17.87 -20.18
N ASN A 76 13.26 -16.85 -20.21
CA ASN A 76 14.29 -16.69 -19.20
C ASN A 76 13.61 -16.38 -17.86
N LEU A 77 13.43 -17.44 -17.04
CA LEU A 77 12.71 -17.35 -15.77
C LEU A 77 13.31 -16.29 -14.85
N TRP A 78 14.62 -16.07 -14.92
CA TRP A 78 15.29 -14.99 -14.19
C TRP A 78 14.87 -13.61 -14.67
N ALA A 79 14.80 -13.39 -15.98
CA ALA A 79 14.34 -12.13 -16.53
C ALA A 79 12.88 -11.85 -16.14
N ILE A 80 12.00 -12.86 -16.23
CA ILE A 80 10.59 -12.75 -15.80
C ILE A 80 10.51 -12.42 -14.31
N TYR A 81 11.28 -13.11 -13.47
CA TYR A 81 11.30 -12.87 -12.04
C TYR A 81 11.77 -11.45 -11.69
N LEU A 82 12.84 -10.97 -12.33
CA LEU A 82 13.34 -9.60 -12.12
C LEU A 82 12.32 -8.53 -12.57
N ILE A 83 11.65 -8.76 -13.70
CA ILE A 83 10.58 -7.86 -14.18
C ILE A 83 9.42 -7.84 -13.18
N ALA A 84 8.99 -9.01 -12.68
CA ALA A 84 7.93 -9.11 -11.69
C ALA A 84 8.30 -8.40 -10.37
N LEU A 85 9.55 -8.56 -9.92
CA LEU A 85 10.07 -7.89 -8.72
C LEU A 85 10.08 -6.37 -8.87
N LEU A 86 10.59 -5.86 -10.00
CA LEU A 86 10.58 -4.43 -10.33
C LEU A 86 9.15 -3.89 -10.40
N ASN A 87 8.26 -4.63 -11.07
CA ASN A 87 6.86 -4.25 -11.19
C ASN A 87 6.18 -4.16 -9.82
N HIS A 88 6.45 -5.12 -8.92
CA HIS A 88 5.98 -5.09 -7.54
C HIS A 88 6.44 -3.83 -6.79
N LEU A 89 7.75 -3.57 -6.76
CA LEU A 89 8.29 -2.42 -6.05
C LEU A 89 7.75 -1.09 -6.59
N VAL A 90 7.73 -0.92 -7.92
CA VAL A 90 7.21 0.29 -8.55
C VAL A 90 5.72 0.44 -8.25
N TYR A 91 4.92 -0.59 -8.49
CA TYR A 91 3.48 -0.50 -8.32
C TYR A 91 3.08 -0.14 -6.88
N TYR A 92 3.60 -0.85 -5.88
CA TYR A 92 3.22 -0.60 -4.48
C TYR A 92 3.73 0.76 -3.98
N THR A 93 4.98 1.12 -4.29
CA THR A 93 5.54 2.41 -3.87
C THR A 93 4.78 3.58 -4.49
N PHE A 94 4.48 3.50 -5.80
CA PHE A 94 3.75 4.56 -6.49
C PHE A 94 2.28 4.60 -6.07
N CYS A 95 1.61 3.46 -5.94
CA CYS A 95 0.22 3.44 -5.49
C CYS A 95 0.10 4.00 -4.08
N GLU A 96 0.89 3.52 -3.13
CA GLU A 96 0.81 3.98 -1.74
C GLU A 96 1.16 5.45 -1.61
N LYS A 97 2.12 5.97 -2.39
CA LYS A 97 2.42 7.40 -2.34
C LYS A 97 1.38 8.25 -3.05
N PHE A 98 0.94 7.87 -4.24
CA PHE A 98 0.05 8.67 -5.08
C PHE A 98 -1.39 8.67 -4.57
N PHE A 99 -1.85 7.54 -4.04
CA PHE A 99 -3.16 7.40 -3.42
C PHE A 99 -3.12 7.60 -1.90
N ARG A 100 -2.15 8.36 -1.37
CA ARG A 100 -2.11 8.82 0.04
C ARG A 100 -2.29 7.70 1.08
N GLY A 101 -1.63 6.56 0.87
CA GLY A 101 -1.66 5.39 1.74
C GLY A 101 -2.63 4.28 1.31
N HIS A 102 -3.35 4.47 0.21
CA HIS A 102 -4.22 3.45 -0.38
C HIS A 102 -3.50 2.64 -1.47
N THR A 103 -3.75 1.34 -1.45
CA THR A 103 -3.53 0.40 -2.57
C THR A 103 -4.90 0.00 -3.11
N LEU A 104 -4.97 -0.63 -4.29
CA LEU A 104 -6.27 -1.04 -4.86
C LEU A 104 -7.07 -1.96 -3.91
N GLY A 105 -6.41 -2.89 -3.22
CA GLY A 105 -7.04 -3.75 -2.22
C GLY A 105 -7.53 -2.96 -1.01
N LYS A 106 -6.76 -1.99 -0.53
CA LYS A 106 -7.17 -1.09 0.55
C LYS A 106 -8.35 -0.20 0.16
N MET A 107 -8.45 0.23 -1.10
CA MET A 107 -9.62 0.96 -1.60
C MET A 107 -10.87 0.08 -1.59
N ILE A 108 -10.74 -1.21 -1.94
CA ILE A 108 -11.86 -2.16 -1.95
C ILE A 108 -12.34 -2.45 -0.53
N THR A 109 -11.43 -2.58 0.43
CA THR A 109 -11.76 -2.90 1.82
C THR A 109 -12.03 -1.67 2.69
N GLY A 110 -11.92 -0.47 2.12
CA GLY A 110 -12.15 0.80 2.83
C GLY A 110 -11.11 1.09 3.91
N THR A 111 -9.88 0.59 3.75
CA THR A 111 -8.79 0.82 4.72
C THR A 111 -7.79 1.83 4.17
N ARG A 112 -7.09 2.53 5.08
CA ARG A 112 -6.03 3.49 4.75
C ARG A 112 -4.85 3.25 5.66
N VAL A 113 -3.64 3.45 5.14
CA VAL A 113 -2.44 3.51 5.99
C VAL A 113 -2.08 4.96 6.22
N ILE A 114 -1.87 5.29 7.48
CA ILE A 114 -1.43 6.58 8.00
C ILE A 114 -0.22 6.34 8.89
N ARG A 115 0.63 7.35 9.07
CA ARG A 115 1.68 7.29 10.10
C ARG A 115 1.06 7.38 11.50
N GLU A 116 1.83 6.98 12.51
CA GLU A 116 1.47 7.15 13.92
C GLU A 116 1.18 8.62 14.28
N ASP A 117 1.85 9.55 13.60
CA ASP A 117 1.64 11.00 13.74
C ASP A 117 0.33 11.51 13.09
N GLY A 118 -0.44 10.64 12.43
CA GLY A 118 -1.65 10.99 11.67
C GLY A 118 -1.39 11.54 10.26
N ASP A 119 -0.11 11.76 9.91
CA ASP A 119 0.32 12.29 8.62
C ASP A 119 0.34 11.24 7.49
N GLU A 120 0.40 11.71 6.25
CA GLU A 120 0.52 10.87 5.06
C GLU A 120 1.87 10.13 4.99
N LEU A 121 1.89 8.96 4.35
CA LEU A 121 3.14 8.22 4.14
C LEU A 121 4.16 9.02 3.32
N THR A 122 5.40 9.06 3.79
CA THR A 122 6.50 9.57 2.98
C THR A 122 6.89 8.54 1.91
N PHE A 123 7.58 8.98 0.85
CA PHE A 123 8.06 8.07 -0.19
C PHE A 123 9.01 7.00 0.37
N LYS A 124 9.81 7.36 1.38
CA LYS A 124 10.74 6.44 2.05
C LYS A 124 9.97 5.34 2.79
N ASP A 125 8.89 5.68 3.50
CA ASP A 125 8.08 4.70 4.22
C ASP A 125 7.40 3.74 3.24
N ALA A 126 6.77 4.27 2.18
CA ALA A 126 6.12 3.46 1.16
C ALA A 126 7.10 2.48 0.47
N PHE A 127 8.34 2.92 0.23
CA PHE A 127 9.38 2.08 -0.36
C PHE A 127 9.87 0.99 0.59
N LEU A 128 10.20 1.33 1.85
CA LEU A 128 10.61 0.36 2.87
C LEU A 128 9.49 -0.66 3.13
N ARG A 129 8.24 -0.21 3.16
CA ARG A 129 7.08 -1.06 3.33
C ARG A 129 6.89 -2.03 2.17
N SER A 130 7.09 -1.55 0.94
CA SER A 130 7.09 -2.39 -0.27
C SER A 130 8.24 -3.42 -0.27
N LEU A 131 9.41 -3.07 0.27
CA LEU A 131 10.51 -4.01 0.48
C LEU A 131 10.17 -5.07 1.53
N SER A 132 9.57 -4.68 2.66
CA SER A 132 9.19 -5.60 3.74
C SER A 132 8.16 -6.64 3.28
N ARG A 133 7.33 -6.32 2.28
CA ARG A 133 6.39 -7.27 1.65
C ARG A 133 7.04 -8.36 0.80
N LEU A 134 8.29 -8.17 0.38
CA LEU A 134 9.03 -9.17 -0.40
C LEU A 134 9.60 -10.29 0.49
N VAL A 135 9.52 -10.14 1.81
CA VAL A 135 10.04 -11.13 2.75
C VAL A 135 9.21 -12.41 2.63
N PRO A 136 9.86 -13.57 2.42
CA PRO A 136 9.14 -14.83 2.32
C PRO A 136 8.34 -15.09 3.60
N PHE A 137 7.11 -15.59 3.43
CA PHE A 137 6.16 -15.84 4.51
C PHE A 137 5.56 -14.60 5.18
N GLU A 138 5.67 -13.42 4.58
CA GLU A 138 5.03 -12.22 5.12
C GLU A 138 3.49 -12.40 5.29
N ALA A 139 2.83 -13.12 4.40
CA ALA A 139 1.41 -13.49 4.55
C ALA A 139 1.10 -14.26 5.85
N LEU A 140 2.07 -15.04 6.33
CA LEU A 140 1.95 -15.83 7.56
C LEU A 140 2.30 -15.01 8.80
N SER A 141 3.02 -13.88 8.65
CA SER A 141 3.47 -13.04 9.76
C SER A 141 2.34 -12.56 10.65
N ILE A 142 1.15 -12.39 10.08
CA ILE A 142 -0.06 -11.98 10.80
C ILE A 142 -0.47 -12.97 11.91
N TRP A 143 -0.04 -14.23 11.82
CA TRP A 143 -0.34 -15.28 12.80
C TRP A 143 0.76 -15.47 13.86
N PHE A 144 1.92 -14.83 13.68
CA PHE A 144 3.11 -15.05 14.52
C PHE A 144 3.64 -13.77 15.19
N GLY A 145 2.94 -12.64 15.11
CA GLY A 145 3.39 -11.36 15.68
C GLY A 145 2.27 -10.33 15.91
N ASN A 146 2.65 -9.12 16.32
CA ASN A 146 1.75 -8.00 16.63
C ASN A 146 1.12 -7.32 15.39
N GLY A 147 0.98 -8.04 14.27
CA GLY A 147 0.56 -7.48 12.97
C GLY A 147 1.41 -8.02 11.82
N MET A 148 1.17 -7.52 10.60
CA MET A 148 1.99 -7.90 9.45
C MET A 148 3.40 -7.31 9.60
N TRP A 149 4.45 -8.04 9.21
CA TRP A 149 5.83 -7.56 9.36
C TRP A 149 6.08 -6.21 8.68
N HIS A 150 5.42 -5.97 7.55
CA HIS A 150 5.51 -4.70 6.84
C HIS A 150 4.72 -3.56 7.50
N ASP A 151 3.92 -3.81 8.53
CA ASP A 151 3.34 -2.77 9.39
C ASP A 151 4.22 -2.52 10.63
N VAL A 152 4.97 -3.53 11.09
CA VAL A 152 5.76 -3.46 12.33
C VAL A 152 7.18 -2.94 12.09
N TRP A 153 7.78 -3.24 10.94
CA TRP A 153 9.18 -2.91 10.64
C TRP A 153 9.36 -1.54 9.98
N THR A 154 8.28 -0.82 9.69
CA THR A 154 8.30 0.44 8.91
C THR A 154 7.36 1.45 9.50
#